data_AF-A0A353HRM5-F1
#
_entry.id   AF-A0A353HRM5-F1
#
_cell.length_a   1.000
_cell.length_b   1.000
_cell.length_c   1.000
_cell.angle_alpha   90.00
_cell.angle_beta   90.00
_cell.angle_gamma   90.00
#
_symmetry.space_group_name_H-M   'P 1'
#
loop_
_entity.id
_entity.type
_entity.pdbx_description
1 polymer ?
#
loop_
_entity_poly.entity_id
_entity_poly.type
_entity_poly.pdbx_seq_one_letter_code
_entity_poly.pdbx_strand_id
1 'polypeptide(L)'
;IENEYYSTIRPKRVIRTGERPVQALCNRGVQYIEVRCLDVDPFEPVGVSLETGRFLDAFLLFCALDESPLISAAEGQVHARNFARTVKEGRKPGLTLTRDGEEVPLLEWADELVERIRPLARLLDAEHNEPDVHEASLEQQKAKIANPARTPSARVLDEVRALGSAAAFGLRQSQLHAAYFRESPLMPAEEAAFLEQAAASLAEQAIIEQTDTGSFDDFVAAYNSSTLCGNHS
;
A
#
# COMPACT_ATOMS: atom_id res chain seq x y z
N ILE A 1 -14.46 12.18 9.54
CA ILE A 1 -14.48 10.73 9.92
C ILE A 1 -13.06 10.18 10.00
N GLU A 2 -12.83 9.05 10.68
CA GLU A 2 -11.47 8.51 10.94
C GLU A 2 -10.68 8.17 9.67
N ASN A 3 -11.37 7.93 8.56
CA ASN A 3 -10.74 7.69 7.26
C ASN A 3 -9.94 8.92 6.74
N GLU A 4 -10.19 10.12 7.25
CA GLU A 4 -9.49 11.37 6.92
C GLU A 4 -8.07 11.46 7.50
N TYR A 5 -7.70 10.60 8.46
CA TYR A 5 -6.38 10.63 9.09
C TYR A 5 -5.29 10.08 8.16
N TYR A 6 -4.57 10.93 7.42
CA TYR A 6 -3.51 10.49 6.50
C TYR A 6 -2.36 9.80 7.23
N SER A 7 -2.14 8.52 6.92
CA SER A 7 -1.01 7.72 7.40
C SER A 7 -0.50 6.79 6.30
N THR A 8 0.78 6.42 6.39
CA THR A 8 1.46 5.53 5.42
C THR A 8 1.07 4.06 5.58
N ILE A 9 0.60 3.67 6.76
CA ILE A 9 0.08 2.34 7.08
C ILE A 9 -1.05 2.48 8.11
N ARG A 10 -2.04 1.59 8.08
CA ARG A 10 -3.17 1.57 9.03
C ARG A 10 -3.47 0.17 9.55
N PRO A 11 -3.74 0.00 10.86
CA PRO A 11 -4.38 -1.20 11.36
C PRO A 11 -5.85 -1.22 10.94
N LYS A 12 -6.37 -2.39 10.56
CA LYS A 12 -7.73 -2.55 10.07
C LYS A 12 -8.42 -3.77 10.66
N ARG A 13 -9.75 -3.65 10.74
CA ARG A 13 -10.71 -4.70 11.07
C ARG A 13 -11.93 -4.51 10.18
N VAL A 14 -12.50 -5.60 9.67
CA VAL A 14 -13.77 -5.53 8.94
C VAL A 14 -14.86 -4.99 9.89
N ILE A 15 -15.53 -3.93 9.46
CA ILE A 15 -16.61 -3.28 10.22
C ILE A 15 -17.93 -3.96 9.94
N ARG A 16 -18.82 -3.97 10.94
CA ARG A 16 -20.24 -4.29 10.75
C ARG A 16 -20.97 -3.04 10.26
N THR A 17 -22.15 -3.21 9.68
CA THR A 17 -23.01 -2.09 9.26
C THR A 17 -23.23 -1.12 10.42
N GLY A 18 -22.97 0.17 10.18
CA GLY A 18 -23.10 1.24 11.18
C GLY A 18 -21.95 1.33 12.19
N GLU A 19 -20.97 0.44 12.17
CA GLU A 19 -19.85 0.43 13.11
C GLU A 19 -18.70 1.34 12.66
N ARG A 20 -18.12 2.08 13.61
CA ARG A 20 -16.94 2.92 13.35
C ARG A 20 -15.66 2.08 13.24
N PRO A 21 -14.70 2.43 12.36
CA PRO A 21 -13.43 1.71 12.25
C PRO A 21 -12.66 1.59 13.58
N VAL A 22 -12.62 2.67 14.38
CA VAL A 22 -11.95 2.65 15.70
C VAL A 22 -12.68 1.75 16.68
N GLN A 23 -14.01 1.70 16.63
CA GLN A 23 -14.81 0.80 17.46
C GLN A 23 -14.53 -0.67 17.13
N ALA A 24 -14.43 -1.01 15.85
CA ALA A 24 -14.07 -2.35 15.42
C ALA A 24 -12.67 -2.76 15.91
N LEU A 25 -11.70 -1.84 15.86
CA LEU A 25 -10.34 -2.05 16.36
C LEU A 25 -10.29 -2.18 17.89
N CYS A 26 -10.97 -1.30 18.62
CA CYS A 26 -11.02 -1.33 20.08
C CYS A 26 -11.62 -2.65 20.58
N ASN A 27 -12.74 -3.08 20.00
CA ASN A 27 -13.50 -4.22 20.51
C ASN A 27 -12.97 -5.58 20.03
N ARG A 28 -12.30 -5.62 18.87
CA ARG A 28 -11.90 -6.89 18.22
C ARG A 28 -10.45 -6.94 17.78
N GLY A 29 -9.65 -5.94 18.14
CA GLY A 29 -8.25 -5.85 17.75
C GLY A 29 -8.04 -5.70 16.25
N VAL A 30 -6.77 -5.76 15.86
CA VAL A 30 -6.32 -5.70 14.46
C VAL A 30 -6.55 -7.06 13.80
N GLN A 31 -7.04 -7.07 12.56
CA GLN A 31 -7.18 -8.27 11.73
C GLN A 31 -6.22 -8.27 10.54
N TYR A 32 -5.98 -7.09 9.96
CA TYR A 32 -5.02 -6.92 8.87
C TYR A 32 -4.44 -5.50 8.89
N ILE A 33 -3.40 -5.27 8.09
CA ILE A 33 -2.81 -3.95 7.87
C ILE A 33 -3.09 -3.48 6.44
N GLU A 34 -3.25 -2.18 6.28
CA GLU A 34 -3.40 -1.52 4.98
C GLU A 34 -2.15 -0.64 4.76
N VAL A 35 -1.28 -1.05 3.83
CA VAL A 35 -0.13 -0.27 3.39
C VAL A 35 -0.59 0.73 2.33
N ARG A 36 -0.31 2.02 2.54
CA ARG A 36 -0.88 3.14 1.74
C ARG A 36 0.18 4.03 1.09
N CYS A 37 1.45 3.70 1.26
CA CYS A 37 2.57 4.50 0.75
C CYS A 37 3.11 4.04 -0.61
N LEU A 38 2.32 3.27 -1.36
CA LEU A 38 2.67 2.83 -2.71
C LEU A 38 2.02 3.74 -3.74
N ASP A 39 2.84 4.26 -4.64
CA ASP A 39 2.35 4.95 -5.83
C ASP A 39 1.83 3.92 -6.85
N VAL A 40 0.92 4.34 -7.72
CA VAL A 40 0.52 3.53 -8.88
C VAL A 40 1.73 3.37 -9.80
N ASP A 41 2.10 2.14 -10.13
CA ASP A 41 3.15 1.85 -11.11
C ASP A 41 2.62 2.14 -12.53
N PRO A 42 3.13 3.18 -13.21
CA PRO A 42 2.64 3.56 -14.53
C PRO A 42 3.11 2.62 -15.65
N PHE A 43 3.94 1.62 -15.33
CA PHE A 43 4.41 0.61 -16.29
C PHE A 43 3.67 -0.72 -16.18
N GLU A 44 2.78 -0.86 -15.20
CA GLU A 44 1.97 -2.05 -14.97
C GLU A 44 0.49 -1.75 -15.28
N PRO A 45 -0.19 -2.55 -16.12
CA PRO A 45 -1.59 -2.29 -16.48
C PRO A 45 -2.54 -2.22 -15.28
N VAL A 46 -2.29 -3.04 -14.24
CA VAL A 46 -3.07 -3.07 -13.00
C VAL A 46 -2.52 -2.12 -11.92
N GLY A 47 -1.45 -1.38 -12.21
CA GLY A 47 -0.86 -0.38 -11.32
C GLY A 47 0.08 -0.93 -10.23
N VAL A 48 0.35 -2.23 -10.21
CA VAL A 48 1.29 -2.88 -9.30
C VAL A 48 1.85 -4.15 -9.93
N SER A 49 3.15 -4.40 -9.79
CA SER A 49 3.79 -5.60 -10.34
C SER A 49 3.72 -6.76 -9.35
N LEU A 50 3.77 -7.99 -9.85
CA LEU A 50 3.82 -9.19 -9.01
C LEU A 50 5.07 -9.20 -8.11
N GLU A 51 6.20 -8.74 -8.63
CA GLU A 51 7.48 -8.61 -7.91
C GLU A 51 7.38 -7.60 -6.77
N THR A 52 6.59 -6.53 -6.94
CA THR A 52 6.30 -5.58 -5.86
C THR A 52 5.52 -6.26 -4.75
N GLY A 53 4.53 -7.10 -5.08
CA GLY A 53 3.79 -7.92 -4.11
C GLY A 53 4.73 -8.86 -3.34
N ARG A 54 5.56 -9.64 -4.05
CA ARG A 54 6.52 -10.57 -3.44
C ARG A 54 7.54 -9.88 -2.52
N PHE A 55 8.02 -8.69 -2.91
CA PHE A 55 8.89 -7.91 -2.02
C PHE A 55 8.15 -7.45 -0.75
N LEU A 56 6.90 -7.00 -0.88
CA LEU A 56 6.09 -6.57 0.25
C LEU A 56 5.79 -7.72 1.21
N ASP A 57 5.56 -8.94 0.73
CA ASP A 57 5.36 -10.11 1.59
C ASP A 57 6.59 -10.33 2.49
N ALA A 58 7.79 -10.34 1.91
CA ALA A 58 9.03 -10.50 2.67
C ALA A 58 9.29 -9.32 3.63
N PHE A 59 9.06 -8.08 3.16
CA PHE A 59 9.26 -6.87 3.98
C PHE A 59 8.29 -6.80 5.16
N LEU A 60 7.02 -7.15 4.96
CA LEU A 60 6.01 -7.11 6.02
C LEU A 60 6.19 -8.25 7.02
N LEU A 61 6.64 -9.43 6.55
CA LEU A 61 7.04 -10.52 7.44
C LEU A 61 8.25 -10.12 8.30
N PHE A 62 9.21 -9.41 7.71
CA PHE A 62 10.34 -8.82 8.45
C PHE A 62 9.86 -7.85 9.53
N CYS A 63 9.01 -6.88 9.19
CA CYS A 63 8.44 -5.95 10.17
C CYS A 63 7.65 -6.64 11.29
N ALA A 64 7.06 -7.81 11.03
CA ALA A 64 6.29 -8.56 12.02
C ALA A 64 7.17 -9.35 13.01
N LEU A 65 8.39 -9.72 12.61
CA LEU A 65 9.30 -10.57 13.39
C LEU A 65 10.47 -9.82 14.02
N ASP A 66 10.88 -8.69 13.42
CA ASP A 66 11.96 -7.86 13.93
C ASP A 66 11.55 -7.16 15.23
N GLU A 67 12.51 -6.91 16.12
CA GLU A 67 12.25 -6.23 17.39
C GLU A 67 11.76 -4.80 17.14
N SER A 68 10.58 -4.47 17.65
CA SER A 68 9.94 -3.16 17.48
C SER A 68 9.64 -2.54 18.85
N PRO A 69 10.63 -1.88 19.49
CA PRO A 69 10.40 -1.17 20.74
C PRO A 69 9.43 0.01 20.56
N LEU A 70 8.86 0.48 21.67
CA LEU A 70 7.92 1.60 21.65
C LEU A 70 8.59 2.87 21.11
N ILE A 71 7.95 3.48 20.11
CA ILE A 71 8.43 4.69 19.45
C ILE A 71 8.02 5.91 20.29
N SER A 72 9.01 6.68 20.75
CA SER A 72 8.81 7.98 21.38
C SER A 72 8.38 9.05 20.37
N ALA A 73 7.83 10.17 20.85
CA ALA A 73 7.45 11.28 19.99
C ALA A 73 8.64 11.86 19.20
N ALA A 74 9.84 11.86 19.78
CA ALA A 74 11.06 12.33 19.13
C ALA A 74 11.49 11.38 17.99
N GLU A 75 11.47 10.07 18.23
CA GLU A 75 11.77 9.06 17.20
C GLU A 75 10.73 9.12 16.07
N GLY A 76 9.45 9.29 16.40
CA GLY A 76 8.38 9.48 15.41
C GLY A 76 8.64 10.66 14.48
N GLN A 77 9.15 11.78 14.99
CA GLN A 77 9.55 12.93 14.17
C GLN A 77 10.76 12.61 13.28
N VAL A 78 11.73 11.84 13.78
CA VAL A 78 12.88 11.39 12.99
C VAL A 78 12.44 10.48 11.84
N HIS A 79 11.54 9.51 12.10
CA HIS A 79 10.99 8.64 11.07
C HIS A 79 10.22 9.42 10.00
N ALA A 80 9.36 10.36 10.41
CA ALA A 80 8.64 11.24 9.48
C ALA A 80 9.59 12.08 8.62
N ARG A 81 10.68 12.61 9.22
CA ARG A 81 11.72 13.35 8.50
C ARG A 81 12.46 12.46 7.50
N ASN A 82 12.88 11.26 7.90
CA ASN A 82 13.59 10.33 7.01
C ASN A 82 12.73 9.94 5.82
N PHE A 83 11.44 9.65 6.06
CA PHE A 83 10.47 9.38 5.02
C PHE A 83 10.36 10.56 4.05
N ALA A 84 10.12 11.78 4.55
CA ALA A 84 10.01 12.97 3.72
C ALA A 84 11.29 13.29 2.92
N ARG A 85 12.47 13.10 3.52
CA ARG A 85 13.77 13.25 2.82
C ARG A 85 13.90 12.24 1.69
N THR A 86 13.54 10.98 1.94
CA THR A 86 13.60 9.91 0.92
C THR A 86 12.62 10.17 -0.22
N VAL A 87 11.38 10.60 0.09
CA VAL A 87 10.39 10.97 -0.94
C VAL A 87 10.88 12.11 -1.83
N LYS A 88 11.45 13.16 -1.23
CA LYS A 88 11.85 14.37 -1.96
C LYS A 88 13.20 14.24 -2.67
N GLU A 89 14.15 13.55 -2.06
CA GLU A 89 15.57 13.56 -2.45
C GLU A 89 16.17 12.14 -2.57
N GLY A 90 15.39 11.07 -2.52
CA GLY A 90 15.89 9.68 -2.40
C GLY A 90 16.87 9.22 -3.47
N ARG A 91 16.90 9.89 -4.63
CA ARG A 91 17.85 9.61 -5.73
C ARG A 91 19.10 10.51 -5.73
N LYS A 92 19.22 11.44 -4.78
CA LYS A 92 20.36 12.35 -4.66
C LYS A 92 21.58 11.57 -4.16
N PRO A 93 22.72 11.58 -4.89
CA PRO A 93 23.95 10.94 -4.42
C PRO A 93 24.39 11.49 -3.07
N GLY A 94 24.80 10.61 -2.17
CA GLY A 94 25.26 10.98 -0.82
C GLY A 94 24.16 11.45 0.14
N LEU A 95 22.87 11.22 -0.18
CA LEU A 95 21.80 11.49 0.77
C LEU A 95 22.01 10.67 2.05
N THR A 96 21.97 11.35 3.19
CA THR A 96 21.97 10.76 4.53
C THR A 96 20.56 10.76 5.12
N LEU A 97 20.35 9.91 6.12
CA LEU A 97 19.17 9.85 7.00
C LEU A 97 19.66 9.85 8.45
N THR A 98 18.75 9.92 9.42
CA THR A 98 19.15 9.88 10.84
C THR A 98 18.68 8.58 11.50
N ARG A 99 19.57 7.88 12.18
CA ARG A 99 19.30 6.64 12.94
C ARG A 99 20.02 6.73 14.27
N ASP A 100 19.30 6.51 15.38
CA ASP A 100 19.85 6.52 16.74
C ASP A 100 20.65 7.80 17.08
N GLY A 101 20.23 8.94 16.51
CA GLY A 101 20.88 10.25 16.68
C GLY A 101 22.03 10.54 15.71
N GLU A 102 22.46 9.57 14.91
CA GLU A 102 23.59 9.68 13.98
C GLU A 102 23.13 9.79 12.53
N GLU A 103 23.92 10.46 11.69
CA GLU A 103 23.67 10.48 10.24
C GLU A 103 24.22 9.21 9.58
N VAL A 104 23.39 8.53 8.80
CA VAL A 104 23.72 7.30 8.08
C VAL A 104 23.44 7.48 6.58
N PRO A 105 24.33 7.02 5.68
CA PRO A 105 24.05 7.06 4.24
C PRO A 105 22.82 6.22 3.88
N LEU A 106 21.92 6.79 3.07
CA LEU A 106 20.66 6.12 2.68
C LEU A 106 20.93 4.76 2.03
N LEU A 107 21.89 4.70 1.10
CA LEU A 107 22.17 3.48 0.34
C LEU A 107 22.79 2.38 1.21
N GLU A 108 23.62 2.74 2.18
CA GLU A 108 24.21 1.77 3.13
C GLU A 108 23.12 1.19 4.04
N TRP A 109 22.23 2.05 4.56
CA TRP A 109 21.14 1.58 5.40
C TRP A 109 20.10 0.75 4.61
N ALA A 110 19.83 1.11 3.36
CA ALA A 110 18.95 0.32 2.50
C ALA A 110 19.53 -1.08 2.18
N ASP A 111 20.84 -1.17 1.93
CA ASP A 111 21.52 -2.46 1.69
C ASP A 111 21.49 -3.34 2.95
N GLU A 112 21.75 -2.75 4.14
CA GLU A 112 21.60 -3.45 5.43
C GLU A 112 20.17 -4.03 5.58
N LEU A 113 19.14 -3.23 5.31
CA LEU A 113 17.75 -3.68 5.43
C LEU A 113 17.42 -4.81 4.45
N VAL A 114 17.86 -4.72 3.19
CA VAL A 114 17.65 -5.78 2.20
C VAL A 114 18.28 -7.10 2.64
N GLU A 115 19.51 -7.06 3.19
CA GLU A 115 20.15 -8.27 3.70
C GLU A 115 19.47 -8.83 4.95
N ARG A 116 18.91 -7.98 5.81
CA ARG A 116 18.11 -8.41 6.97
C ARG A 116 16.77 -9.04 6.59
N ILE A 117 16.17 -8.62 5.48
CA ILE A 117 14.91 -9.18 4.96
C ILE A 117 15.16 -10.53 4.25
N ARG A 118 16.32 -10.72 3.62
CA ARG A 118 16.65 -11.89 2.79
C ARG A 118 16.34 -13.26 3.45
N PRO A 119 16.64 -13.52 4.73
CA PRO A 119 16.30 -14.81 5.36
C PRO A 119 14.80 -15.12 5.32
N LEU A 120 13.94 -14.10 5.39
CA LEU A 120 12.48 -14.28 5.37
C LEU A 120 11.93 -14.48 3.97
N ALA A 121 12.54 -13.89 2.96
CA ALA A 121 12.23 -14.25 1.58
C ALA A 121 12.58 -15.70 1.27
N ARG A 122 13.73 -16.19 1.73
CA ARG A 122 14.11 -17.61 1.60
C ARG A 122 13.14 -18.53 2.33
N LEU A 123 12.66 -18.11 3.50
CA LEU A 123 11.64 -18.86 4.24
C LEU A 123 10.33 -18.93 3.45
N LEU A 124 9.88 -17.80 2.88
CA LEU A 124 8.69 -17.77 2.02
C LEU A 124 8.88 -18.66 0.80
N ASP A 125 10.02 -18.59 0.11
CA ASP A 125 10.32 -19.42 -1.06
C ASP A 125 10.37 -20.92 -0.75
N ALA A 126 10.83 -21.30 0.45
CA ALA A 126 10.86 -22.70 0.87
C ALA A 126 9.45 -23.32 1.08
N GLU A 127 8.47 -22.49 1.44
CA GLU A 127 7.08 -22.90 1.67
C GLU A 127 6.16 -22.59 0.48
N HIS A 128 6.69 -21.95 -0.58
CA HIS A 128 5.94 -21.57 -1.77
C HIS A 128 6.07 -22.62 -2.88
N ASN A 129 5.06 -22.69 -3.75
CA ASN A 129 5.06 -23.62 -4.89
C ASN A 129 6.01 -23.18 -6.01
N GLU A 130 6.36 -21.90 -6.07
CA GLU A 130 7.34 -21.35 -7.01
C GLU A 130 8.62 -20.99 -6.25
N PRO A 131 9.74 -21.70 -6.46
CA PRO A 131 10.99 -21.41 -5.76
C PRO A 131 11.60 -20.07 -6.20
N ASP A 132 12.36 -19.47 -5.29
CA ASP A 132 13.21 -18.29 -5.50
C ASP A 132 12.51 -16.97 -5.87
N VAL A 133 11.18 -16.92 -5.86
CA VAL A 133 10.43 -15.76 -6.35
C VAL A 133 10.52 -14.54 -5.43
N HIS A 134 10.58 -14.75 -4.10
CA HIS A 134 10.74 -13.67 -3.13
C HIS A 134 12.20 -13.20 -3.11
N GLU A 135 13.18 -14.11 -3.12
CA GLU A 135 14.59 -13.74 -3.19
C GLU A 135 14.91 -12.98 -4.49
N ALA A 136 14.35 -13.40 -5.63
CA ALA A 136 14.47 -12.66 -6.88
C ALA A 136 13.88 -11.24 -6.80
N SER A 137 12.77 -11.05 -6.09
CA SER A 137 12.18 -9.72 -5.89
C SER A 137 13.06 -8.79 -5.04
N LEU A 138 13.80 -9.34 -4.08
CA LEU A 138 14.80 -8.61 -3.29
C LEU A 138 16.01 -8.21 -4.12
N GLU A 139 16.51 -9.09 -4.99
CA GLU A 139 17.61 -8.75 -5.91
C GLU A 139 17.24 -7.58 -6.83
N GLN A 140 15.97 -7.49 -7.24
CA GLN A 140 15.49 -6.33 -8.00
C GLN A 140 15.51 -5.03 -7.17
N GLN A 141 15.22 -5.08 -5.87
CA GLN A 141 15.35 -3.90 -5.00
C GLN A 141 16.82 -3.56 -4.77
N LYS A 142 17.69 -4.55 -4.55
CA LYS A 142 19.13 -4.38 -4.42
C LYS A 142 19.74 -3.71 -5.65
N ALA A 143 19.29 -4.10 -6.84
CA ALA A 143 19.69 -3.46 -8.09
C ALA A 143 19.30 -1.98 -8.17
N LYS A 144 18.18 -1.56 -7.57
CA LYS A 144 17.76 -0.15 -7.49
C LYS A 144 18.58 0.64 -6.48
N ILE A 145 19.03 0.00 -5.38
CA ILE A 145 19.95 0.60 -4.41
C ILE A 145 21.32 0.83 -5.06
N ALA A 146 21.87 -0.19 -5.74
CA ALA A 146 23.15 -0.09 -6.42
C ALA A 146 23.13 0.91 -7.59
N ASN A 147 21.98 1.08 -8.24
CA ASN A 147 21.80 2.05 -9.32
C ASN A 147 20.43 2.76 -9.23
N PRO A 148 20.37 3.96 -8.63
CA PRO A 148 19.13 4.73 -8.49
C PRO A 148 18.41 5.05 -9.81
N ALA A 149 19.09 4.98 -10.96
CA ALA A 149 18.46 5.15 -12.28
C ALA A 149 17.49 4.01 -12.64
N ARG A 150 17.57 2.86 -11.94
CA ARG A 150 16.64 1.73 -12.12
C ARG A 150 15.33 1.88 -11.36
N THR A 151 15.21 2.89 -10.50
CA THR A 151 13.97 3.14 -9.75
C THR A 151 12.83 3.57 -10.70
N PRO A 152 11.56 3.26 -10.40
CA PRO A 152 10.43 3.73 -11.20
C PRO A 152 10.41 5.26 -11.35
N SER A 153 10.74 6.00 -10.29
CA SER A 153 10.78 7.48 -10.33
C SER A 153 11.83 8.04 -11.30
N ALA A 154 12.96 7.35 -11.51
CA ALA A 154 13.94 7.72 -12.53
C ALA A 154 13.43 7.43 -13.94
N ARG A 155 12.88 6.21 -14.15
CA ARG A 155 12.30 5.79 -15.44
C ARG A 155 11.18 6.72 -15.90
N VAL A 156 10.26 7.08 -14.99
CA VAL A 156 9.18 8.03 -15.28
C VAL A 156 9.76 9.38 -15.71
N LEU A 157 10.75 9.91 -14.97
CA LEU A 157 11.33 11.20 -15.29
C LEU A 157 12.02 11.20 -16.67
N ASP A 158 12.67 10.10 -17.04
CA ASP A 158 13.32 9.96 -18.34
C ASP A 158 12.30 9.89 -19.49
N GLU A 159 11.19 9.15 -19.34
CA GLU A 159 10.09 9.14 -20.31
C GLU A 159 9.41 10.51 -20.44
N VAL A 160 9.18 11.19 -19.32
CA VAL A 160 8.60 12.55 -19.31
C VAL A 160 9.51 13.54 -20.04
N ARG A 161 10.84 13.43 -19.85
CA ARG A 161 11.82 14.25 -20.58
C ARG A 161 11.84 13.93 -22.07
N ALA A 162 11.80 12.65 -22.43
CA ALA A 162 11.79 12.21 -23.83
C ALA A 162 10.55 12.71 -24.59
N LEU A 163 9.38 12.70 -23.93
CA LEU A 163 8.12 13.20 -24.48
C LEU A 163 7.94 14.72 -24.32
N GLY A 164 8.76 15.37 -23.49
CA GLY A 164 8.66 16.78 -23.17
C GLY A 164 7.43 17.19 -22.34
N SER A 165 6.63 16.23 -21.85
CA SER A 165 5.40 16.51 -21.10
C SER A 165 4.94 15.34 -20.24
N ALA A 166 4.63 15.62 -18.97
CA ALA A 166 4.04 14.65 -18.06
C ALA A 166 2.62 14.24 -18.46
N ALA A 167 1.84 15.16 -19.04
CA ALA A 167 0.51 14.87 -19.55
C ALA A 167 0.57 13.94 -20.77
N ALA A 168 1.56 14.15 -21.66
CA ALA A 168 1.78 13.27 -22.81
C ALA A 168 2.19 11.86 -22.37
N PHE A 169 3.07 11.76 -21.36
CA PHE A 169 3.42 10.47 -20.74
C PHE A 169 2.19 9.76 -20.16
N GLY A 170 1.40 10.46 -19.34
CA GLY A 170 0.18 9.90 -18.74
C GLY A 170 -0.83 9.42 -19.77
N LEU A 171 -1.08 10.21 -20.83
CA LEU A 171 -1.96 9.82 -21.92
C LEU A 171 -1.44 8.57 -22.65
N ARG A 172 -0.14 8.51 -22.93
CA ARG A 172 0.49 7.35 -23.59
C ARG A 172 0.33 6.08 -22.75
N GLN A 173 0.64 6.12 -21.45
CA GLN A 173 0.45 4.96 -20.57
C GLN A 173 -1.03 4.55 -20.48
N SER A 174 -1.93 5.52 -20.38
CA SER A 174 -3.38 5.25 -20.32
C SER A 174 -3.89 4.55 -21.59
N GLN A 175 -3.39 4.95 -22.77
CA GLN A 175 -3.72 4.30 -24.04
C GLN A 175 -3.17 2.87 -24.11
N LEU A 176 -1.93 2.65 -23.66
CA LEU A 176 -1.32 1.32 -23.62
C LEU A 176 -2.10 0.37 -22.69
N HIS A 177 -2.42 0.81 -21.47
CA HIS A 177 -3.17 0.00 -20.52
C HIS A 177 -4.61 -0.26 -20.98
N ALA A 178 -5.26 0.73 -21.59
CA ALA A 178 -6.59 0.53 -22.18
C ALA A 178 -6.57 -0.44 -23.36
N ALA A 179 -5.50 -0.46 -24.17
CA ALA A 179 -5.33 -1.46 -25.23
C ALA A 179 -5.14 -2.86 -24.63
N TYR A 180 -4.26 -3.00 -23.64
CA TYR A 180 -4.00 -4.27 -22.94
C TYR A 180 -5.29 -4.97 -22.46
N PHE A 181 -6.17 -4.24 -21.77
CA PHE A 181 -7.43 -4.82 -21.28
C PHE A 181 -8.46 -5.09 -22.39
N ARG A 182 -8.46 -4.33 -23.49
CA ARG A 182 -9.36 -4.61 -24.63
C ARG A 182 -8.91 -5.81 -25.45
N GLU A 183 -7.60 -6.06 -25.49
CA GLU A 183 -7.00 -7.18 -26.23
C GLU A 183 -7.06 -8.51 -25.46
N SER A 184 -7.26 -8.45 -24.14
CA SER A 184 -7.45 -9.62 -23.27
C SER A 184 -8.87 -9.64 -22.69
N PRO A 185 -9.90 -10.00 -23.48
CA PRO A 185 -11.27 -10.04 -23.00
C PRO A 185 -11.44 -11.11 -21.93
N LEU A 186 -12.41 -10.87 -21.03
CA LEU A 186 -12.80 -11.82 -20.00
C LEU A 186 -13.37 -13.11 -20.61
N MET A 187 -13.27 -14.21 -19.87
CA MET A 187 -13.97 -15.43 -20.22
C MET A 187 -15.49 -15.22 -20.03
N PRO A 188 -16.35 -15.87 -20.84
CA PRO A 188 -17.80 -15.68 -20.75
C PRO A 188 -18.39 -15.92 -19.34
N ALA A 189 -17.79 -16.83 -18.58
CA ALA A 189 -18.20 -17.09 -17.19
C ALA A 189 -17.85 -15.94 -16.24
N GLU A 190 -16.70 -15.28 -16.43
CA GLU A 190 -16.29 -14.12 -15.63
C GLU A 190 -17.15 -12.90 -15.97
N GLU A 191 -17.43 -12.68 -17.26
CA GLU A 191 -18.34 -11.62 -17.70
C GLU A 191 -19.74 -11.80 -17.11
N ALA A 192 -20.29 -13.02 -17.16
CA ALA A 192 -21.58 -13.33 -16.55
C ALA A 192 -21.57 -13.08 -15.04
N ALA A 193 -20.51 -13.46 -14.33
CA ALA A 193 -20.37 -13.21 -12.90
C ALA A 193 -20.34 -11.71 -12.57
N PHE A 194 -19.63 -10.88 -13.36
CA PHE A 194 -19.64 -9.43 -13.15
C PHE A 194 -20.99 -8.78 -13.44
N LEU A 195 -21.70 -9.24 -14.47
CA LEU A 195 -23.06 -8.76 -14.76
C LEU A 195 -24.04 -9.10 -13.63
N GLU A 196 -23.94 -10.30 -13.07
CA GLU A 196 -24.72 -10.71 -11.90
C GLU A 196 -24.39 -9.84 -10.68
N GLN A 197 -23.12 -9.62 -10.38
CA GLN A 197 -22.69 -8.74 -9.29
C GLN A 197 -23.18 -7.30 -9.46
N ALA A 198 -23.13 -6.77 -10.69
CA ALA A 198 -23.64 -5.44 -10.99
C ALA A 198 -25.16 -5.35 -10.70
N ALA A 199 -25.94 -6.33 -11.17
CA ALA A 199 -27.38 -6.38 -10.92
C ALA A 199 -27.71 -6.53 -9.42
N ALA A 200 -26.98 -7.41 -8.71
CA ALA A 200 -27.14 -7.60 -7.28
C ALA A 200 -26.85 -6.31 -6.49
N SER A 201 -25.76 -5.60 -6.82
CA SER A 201 -25.40 -4.35 -6.13
C SER A 201 -26.46 -3.26 -6.24
N LEU A 202 -27.13 -3.15 -7.40
CA LEU A 202 -28.22 -2.20 -7.61
C LEU A 202 -29.49 -2.60 -6.84
N ALA A 203 -29.77 -3.90 -6.77
CA ALA A 203 -30.90 -4.40 -5.97
C ALA A 203 -30.66 -4.17 -4.47
N GLU A 204 -29.46 -4.40 -3.97
CA GLU A 204 -29.06 -4.12 -2.59
C GLU A 204 -29.18 -2.62 -2.27
N GLN A 205 -28.71 -1.75 -3.16
CA GLN A 205 -28.87 -0.30 -3.01
C GLN A 205 -30.36 0.08 -2.92
N ALA A 206 -31.21 -0.42 -3.82
CA ALA A 206 -32.64 -0.13 -3.80
C ALA A 206 -33.33 -0.62 -2.52
N ILE A 207 -32.87 -1.74 -1.94
CA ILE A 207 -33.36 -2.23 -0.65
C ILE A 207 -32.98 -1.25 0.46
N ILE A 208 -31.73 -0.78 0.51
CA ILE A 208 -31.28 0.21 1.51
C ILE A 208 -32.14 1.47 1.40
N GLU A 209 -32.31 2.01 0.20
CA GLU A 209 -33.09 3.23 -0.04
C GLU A 209 -34.58 3.10 0.35
N GLN A 210 -35.15 1.89 0.31
CA GLN A 210 -36.54 1.62 0.67
C GLN A 210 -36.73 1.26 2.16
N THR A 211 -35.70 0.69 2.79
CA THR A 211 -35.79 0.16 4.16
C THR A 211 -35.17 1.08 5.21
N ASP A 212 -34.32 2.01 4.81
CA ASP A 212 -33.78 3.03 5.71
C ASP A 212 -34.92 3.90 6.24
N THR A 213 -34.88 4.13 7.55
CA THR A 213 -35.88 4.92 8.28
C THR A 213 -35.20 6.02 9.08
N GLY A 214 -35.91 7.12 9.30
CA GLY A 214 -35.36 8.31 9.93
C GLY A 214 -34.75 9.28 8.92
N SER A 215 -34.28 10.42 9.41
CA SER A 215 -33.58 11.39 8.56
C SER A 215 -32.09 11.04 8.44
N PHE A 216 -31.45 11.55 7.39
CA PHE A 216 -29.99 11.46 7.27
C PHE A 216 -29.28 12.12 8.46
N ASP A 217 -29.84 13.22 8.99
CA ASP A 217 -29.29 13.91 10.15
C ASP A 217 -29.32 13.03 11.41
N ASP A 218 -30.40 12.25 11.61
CA ASP A 218 -30.51 11.30 12.71
C ASP A 218 -29.45 10.19 12.59
N PHE A 219 -29.24 9.68 11.37
CA PHE A 219 -28.19 8.70 11.10
C PHE A 219 -26.80 9.24 11.44
N VAL A 220 -26.48 10.47 11.00
CA VAL A 220 -25.18 11.11 11.28
C VAL A 220 -24.99 11.35 12.78
N ALA A 221 -26.04 11.79 13.48
CA ALA A 221 -26.01 11.98 14.93
C ALA A 221 -25.77 10.66 15.67
N ALA A 222 -26.47 9.58 15.28
CA ALA A 222 -26.28 8.24 15.84
C ALA A 222 -24.87 7.70 15.57
N TYR A 223 -24.36 7.88 14.35
CA TYR A 223 -23.00 7.47 13.97
C TYR A 223 -21.95 8.18 14.84
N ASN A 224 -22.05 9.51 15.00
CA ASN A 224 -21.09 10.30 15.77
C ASN A 224 -21.16 10.04 17.28
N SER A 225 -22.34 9.70 17.81
CA SER A 225 -22.55 9.43 19.23
C SER A 225 -22.17 8.00 19.65
N SER A 226 -21.93 7.09 18.70
CA SER A 226 -21.48 5.73 19.01
C SER A 226 -20.16 5.75 19.81
N THR A 227 -20.19 5.13 20.99
CA THR A 227 -19.03 5.05 21.91
C THR A 227 -17.88 4.28 21.29
N LEU A 228 -16.70 4.89 21.31
CA LEU A 228 -15.51 4.43 20.59
C LEU A 228 -14.95 3.09 21.10
N CYS A 229 -15.07 2.79 22.39
CA CYS A 229 -14.62 1.53 22.98
C CYS A 229 -15.63 1.18 24.08
N GLY A 230 -16.19 -0.04 24.07
CA GLY A 230 -17.08 -0.47 25.15
C GLY A 230 -16.33 -0.45 26.48
N ASN A 231 -16.96 0.01 27.56
CA ASN A 231 -16.38 -0.09 28.91
C ASN A 231 -15.98 -1.54 29.17
N HIS A 232 -14.68 -1.84 29.14
CA HIS A 232 -14.16 -3.06 29.73
C HIS A 232 -14.38 -2.95 31.24
N SER A 233 -15.45 -3.58 31.72
CA SER A 233 -15.59 -4.00 33.11
C SER A 233 -14.93 -5.36 33.28
#